data_AF-A0A8D2B7J4-F1
#
_entry.id   AF-A0A8D2B7J4-F1
#
_cell.length_a   1.000
_cell.length_b   1.000
_cell.length_c   1.000
_cell.angle_alpha   90.00
_cell.angle_beta   90.00
_cell.angle_gamma   90.00
#
_symmetry.space_group_name_H-M   'P 1'
#
loop_
_entity.id
_entity.type
_entity.pdbx_description
1 polymer ?
#
loop_
_entity_poly.entity_id
_entity_poly.type
_entity_poly.pdbx_seq_one_letter_code
_entity_poly.pdbx_strand_id
1 'polypeptide(L)'
;MSCNPSFGGIGKGHLMREVDALDGLCSRICDQSGVHYKVLNRRKGPAVWGLRAQIDRKLYKQNMQKEILNTPLLTVREGAVEDLILAEPEPEHTGKCRVSGVVLWSSVCHCALIMLTAGLHSEGIRKLAVCLNNDMKELLG
;
A
#
# COMPACT_ATOMS: atom_id res chain seq x y z
N MET A 1 -1.10 -4.19 11.94
CA MET A 1 0.27 -4.72 11.98
C MET A 1 0.22 -6.14 12.52
N SER A 2 0.67 -7.14 11.76
CA SER A 2 0.60 -8.57 12.13
C SER A 2 1.75 -9.01 13.06
N CYS A 3 2.95 -8.46 12.87
CA CYS A 3 4.14 -8.79 13.65
C CYS A 3 4.42 -7.73 14.75
N ASN A 4 5.68 -7.38 14.99
CA ASN A 4 6.08 -6.40 16.00
C ASN A 4 5.53 -4.99 15.70
N PRO A 5 4.91 -4.28 16.67
CA PRO A 5 4.48 -2.89 16.49
C PRO A 5 5.66 -1.91 16.53
N SER A 6 6.60 -2.09 15.61
CA SER A 6 7.73 -1.19 15.44
C SER A 6 8.05 -1.00 13.97
N PHE A 7 8.37 0.22 13.60
CA PHE A 7 8.81 0.61 12.28
C PHE A 7 10.31 0.96 12.27
N GLY A 8 10.94 0.80 11.11
CA GLY A 8 12.35 1.10 10.90
C GLY A 8 13.32 0.00 11.35
N GLY A 9 14.53 0.42 11.75
CA GLY A 9 15.71 -0.42 11.98
C GLY A 9 16.86 -0.03 11.05
N ILE A 10 17.97 -0.77 11.09
CA ILE A 10 19.20 -0.43 10.33
C ILE A 10 18.94 -0.35 8.82
N GLY A 11 18.23 -1.32 8.23
CA GLY A 11 17.84 -1.26 6.81
C GLY A 11 16.51 -0.55 6.59
N LYS A 12 15.44 -1.03 7.24
CA LYS A 12 14.07 -0.51 7.04
C LYS A 12 13.92 0.98 7.36
N GLY A 13 14.75 1.54 8.25
CA GLY A 13 14.71 2.97 8.56
C GLY A 13 15.09 3.85 7.36
N HIS A 14 16.01 3.39 6.51
CA HIS A 14 16.38 4.08 5.28
C HIS A 14 15.25 4.01 4.25
N LEU A 15 14.70 2.82 3.99
CA LEU A 15 13.55 2.65 3.10
C LEU A 15 12.35 3.50 3.51
N MET A 16 12.09 3.63 4.81
CA MET A 16 11.03 4.51 5.30
C MET A 16 11.30 5.98 4.98
N ARG A 17 12.55 6.44 5.06
CA ARG A 17 12.94 7.81 4.69
C ARG A 17 12.83 8.05 3.18
N GLU A 18 13.16 7.04 2.37
CA GLU A 18 12.97 7.11 0.93
C GLU A 18 11.48 7.22 0.56
N VAL A 19 10.63 6.39 1.18
CA VAL A 19 9.17 6.47 1.00
C VAL A 19 8.61 7.81 1.46
N ASP A 20 9.10 8.34 2.58
CA ASP A 20 8.73 9.67 3.11
C ASP A 20 9.12 10.80 2.15
N ALA A 21 10.31 10.73 1.55
CA ALA A 21 10.78 11.69 0.55
C ALA A 21 9.93 11.67 -0.74
N LEU A 22 9.29 10.53 -1.04
CA LEU A 22 8.32 10.37 -2.13
C LEU A 22 6.87 10.69 -1.70
N ASP A 23 6.69 11.41 -0.59
CA ASP A 23 5.42 11.77 0.05
C ASP A 23 4.54 10.57 0.47
N GLY A 24 5.16 9.41 0.72
CA GLY A 24 4.47 8.22 1.17
C GLY A 24 3.85 8.38 2.56
N LEU A 25 2.66 7.80 2.77
CA LEU A 25 1.91 7.96 4.02
C LEU A 25 2.56 7.28 5.25
N CYS A 26 3.33 6.21 5.03
CA CYS A 26 3.82 5.33 6.10
C CYS A 26 4.55 6.08 7.21
N SER A 27 5.51 6.94 6.86
CA SER A 27 6.36 7.66 7.83
C SER A 27 5.57 8.73 8.59
N ARG A 28 4.74 9.52 7.89
CA ARG A 28 3.83 10.50 8.51
C ARG A 28 2.89 9.87 9.55
N ILE A 29 2.27 8.74 9.21
CA ILE A 29 1.37 8.03 10.13
C ILE A 29 2.14 7.38 11.28
N CYS A 30 3.36 6.89 11.03
CA CYS A 30 4.25 6.43 12.09
C CYS A 30 4.54 7.55 13.10
N ASP A 31 4.80 8.77 12.63
CA ASP A 31 5.11 9.90 13.50
C ASP A 31 3.93 10.33 14.37
N GLN A 32 2.71 10.29 13.83
CA GLN A 32 1.48 10.54 14.60
C GLN A 32 1.15 9.43 15.61
N SER A 33 1.69 8.23 15.41
CA SER A 33 1.32 7.03 16.16
C SER A 33 2.49 6.49 17.00
N GLY A 34 3.58 7.25 17.09
CA GLY A 34 4.80 6.85 17.76
C GLY A 34 4.70 6.93 19.28
N VAL A 35 5.15 5.87 19.94
CA VAL A 35 5.25 5.78 21.41
C VAL A 35 6.67 6.07 21.87
N HIS A 36 7.67 5.54 21.15
CA HIS A 36 9.07 5.69 21.53
C HIS A 36 10.00 5.58 20.33
N TYR A 37 11.02 6.45 20.27
CA TYR A 37 11.95 6.55 19.15
C TYR A 37 13.37 6.23 19.58
N LYS A 38 14.11 5.51 18.74
CA LYS A 38 15.50 5.15 18.98
C LYS A 38 16.31 5.19 17.68
N VAL A 39 17.51 5.74 17.78
CA VAL A 39 18.54 5.61 16.73
C VAL A 39 19.44 4.44 17.09
N LEU A 40 19.36 3.36 16.30
CA LEU A 40 20.29 2.24 16.38
C LEU A 40 21.65 2.65 15.78
N ASN A 41 22.75 2.05 16.25
CA ASN A 41 24.11 2.35 15.80
C ASN A 41 24.53 3.82 15.88
N ARG A 42 23.97 4.59 16.83
CA ARG A 42 24.26 6.03 16.99
C ARG A 42 25.76 6.37 17.03
N ARG A 43 26.59 5.47 17.58
CA ARG A 43 28.05 5.64 17.69
C ARG A 43 28.84 5.33 16.40
N LYS A 44 28.26 4.65 15.40
CA LYS A 44 28.97 4.17 14.20
C LYS A 44 28.88 5.10 12.99
N GLY A 45 28.38 6.32 13.20
CA GLY A 45 28.24 7.37 12.17
C GLY A 45 26.91 7.34 11.41
N PRO A 46 26.52 8.47 10.75
CA PRO A 46 25.19 8.65 10.18
C PRO A 46 24.79 7.63 9.12
N ALA A 47 25.74 7.20 8.28
CA ALA A 47 25.49 6.28 7.17
C ALA A 47 24.95 4.90 7.60
N VAL A 48 25.12 4.52 8.87
CA VAL A 48 24.69 3.21 9.40
C VAL A 48 23.65 3.36 10.52
N TRP A 49 23.10 4.55 10.71
CA TRP A 49 22.06 4.79 11.70
C TRP A 49 20.77 4.08 11.33
N GLY A 50 20.23 3.31 12.28
CA GLY A 50 18.94 2.65 12.10
C GLY A 50 17.84 3.38 12.86
N LEU A 51 17.13 4.29 12.19
CA LEU A 51 15.97 4.95 12.78
C LEU A 51 14.88 3.92 13.08
N ARG A 52 14.40 3.86 14.31
CA ARG A 52 13.39 2.91 14.76
C ARG A 52 12.37 3.61 15.65
N ALA A 53 11.09 3.33 15.41
CA ALA A 53 9.99 3.79 16.24
C ALA A 53 9.17 2.60 16.74
N GLN A 54 8.76 2.60 18.00
CA GLN A 54 7.69 1.77 18.52
C GLN A 54 6.37 2.51 18.33
N ILE A 55 5.37 1.82 17.80
CA ILE A 55 4.13 2.42 17.31
C ILE A 55 2.94 1.86 18.07
N ASP A 56 1.98 2.71 18.43
CA ASP A 56 0.69 2.25 18.91
C ASP A 56 -0.13 1.69 17.74
N ARG A 57 -0.48 0.41 17.81
CA ARG A 57 -1.20 -0.29 16.73
C ARG A 57 -2.58 0.29 16.46
N LYS A 58 -3.29 0.72 17.51
CA LYS A 58 -4.66 1.23 17.40
C LYS A 58 -4.63 2.61 16.77
N LEU A 59 -3.74 3.48 17.25
CA LEU A 59 -3.56 4.83 16.72
C LEU A 59 -3.09 4.80 15.26
N TYR A 60 -2.12 3.93 14.93
CA TYR A 60 -1.65 3.76 13.56
C TYR A 60 -2.76 3.31 12.62
N LYS A 61 -3.58 2.33 13.03
CA LYS A 61 -4.71 1.86 12.22
C LYS A 61 -5.71 3.00 11.99
N GLN A 62 -6.08 3.73 13.04
CA GLN A 62 -7.05 4.82 12.97
C GLN A 62 -6.58 5.94 12.05
N ASN A 63 -5.35 6.41 12.24
CA ASN A 63 -4.77 7.49 11.42
C ASN A 63 -4.59 7.06 9.96
N MET A 64 -4.10 5.84 9.70
CA MET A 64 -3.97 5.31 8.34
C MET A 64 -5.33 5.23 7.62
N GLN A 65 -6.36 4.70 8.30
CA GLN A 65 -7.71 4.62 7.72
C GLN A 65 -8.28 6.01 7.44
N LYS A 66 -8.07 6.96 8.36
CA LYS A 66 -8.50 8.34 8.17
C LYS A 66 -7.84 8.98 6.96
N GLU A 67 -6.52 8.85 6.78
CA GLU A 67 -5.83 9.43 5.61
C GLU A 67 -6.29 8.79 4.30
N ILE A 68 -6.37 7.46 4.25
CA ILE A 68 -6.81 6.74 3.04
C ILE A 68 -8.22 7.16 2.62
N LEU A 69 -9.17 7.24 3.57
CA LEU A 69 -10.56 7.61 3.26
C LEU A 69 -10.73 9.08 2.86
N ASN A 70 -9.77 9.94 3.20
CA ASN A 70 -9.79 11.36 2.85
C ASN A 70 -8.85 11.70 1.68
N THR A 71 -8.17 10.72 1.09
CA THR A 71 -7.27 10.94 -0.05
C THR A 71 -8.10 11.26 -1.30
N PRO A 72 -7.90 12.43 -1.95
CA PRO A 72 -8.61 12.78 -3.16
C PRO A 72 -8.40 11.76 -4.28
N LEU A 73 -9.42 11.55 -5.11
CA LEU A 73 -9.40 10.62 -6.25
C LEU A 73 -9.21 9.14 -5.86
N LEU A 74 -9.16 8.81 -4.58
CA LEU A 74 -9.12 7.44 -4.08
C LEU A 74 -10.50 6.98 -3.65
N THR A 75 -11.08 6.03 -4.38
CA THR A 75 -12.32 5.37 -3.97
C THR A 75 -12.00 4.05 -3.27
N VAL A 76 -12.39 3.93 -2.01
CA VAL A 76 -12.19 2.70 -1.24
C VAL A 76 -13.44 1.82 -1.36
N ARG A 77 -13.28 0.61 -1.87
CA ARG A 77 -14.34 -0.42 -1.91
C ARG A 77 -13.91 -1.62 -1.09
N GLU A 78 -14.74 -2.02 -0.15
CA GLU A 78 -14.54 -3.25 0.61
C GLU A 78 -15.12 -4.44 -0.17
N GLY A 79 -14.31 -5.46 -0.41
CA GLY A 79 -14.72 -6.67 -1.11
C GLY A 79 -13.58 -7.67 -1.23
N ALA A 80 -13.92 -8.96 -1.28
CA ALA A 80 -12.97 -10.00 -1.63
C ALA A 80 -12.82 -10.05 -3.15
N VAL A 81 -11.59 -10.00 -3.66
CA VAL A 81 -11.28 -10.19 -5.07
C VAL A 81 -11.31 -11.69 -5.39
N GLU A 82 -12.18 -12.08 -6.30
CA GLU A 82 -12.35 -13.47 -6.74
C GLU A 82 -11.55 -13.75 -8.00
N ASP A 83 -11.70 -12.90 -9.01
CA ASP A 83 -11.09 -13.10 -10.32
C ASP A 83 -10.72 -11.78 -11.03
N LEU A 84 -9.92 -11.87 -12.08
CA LEU A 84 -9.55 -10.76 -12.94
C LEU A 84 -10.31 -10.85 -14.26
N ILE A 85 -10.75 -9.69 -14.76
CA ILE A 85 -11.32 -9.60 -16.10
C ILE A 85 -10.18 -9.38 -17.07
N LEU A 86 -10.06 -10.26 -18.06
CA LEU A 86 -9.06 -10.18 -19.11
C LEU A 86 -9.74 -9.79 -20.42
N ALA A 87 -9.11 -8.86 -21.15
CA ALA A 87 -9.48 -8.55 -22.52
C ALA A 87 -9.07 -9.70 -23.46
N GLU A 88 -9.67 -9.72 -24.64
CA GLU A 88 -9.33 -10.70 -25.67
C GLU A 88 -7.83 -10.64 -26.02
N PRO A 89 -7.20 -11.80 -26.25
CA PRO A 89 -5.79 -11.86 -26.61
C PRO A 89 -5.54 -11.14 -27.92
N GLU A 90 -4.49 -10.32 -27.96
CA GLU A 90 -4.10 -9.66 -29.20
C GLU A 90 -3.62 -10.70 -30.22
N PRO A 91 -4.09 -10.67 -31.48
CA PRO A 91 -3.73 -11.66 -32.50
C PRO A 91 -2.23 -11.67 -32.82
N GLU A 92 -1.52 -10.57 -32.54
CA GLU A 92 -0.07 -10.43 -32.75
C GLU A 92 0.78 -10.90 -31.55
N HIS A 93 0.17 -11.06 -30.37
CA HIS A 93 0.88 -11.42 -29.13
C HIS A 93 0.23 -12.63 -28.44
N THR A 94 0.47 -13.82 -29.00
CA THR A 94 0.04 -15.10 -28.43
C THR A 94 0.49 -15.23 -26.97
N GLY A 95 -0.47 -15.32 -26.05
CA GLY A 95 -0.24 -15.53 -24.61
C GLY A 95 -0.20 -14.27 -23.75
N LYS A 96 -0.41 -13.07 -24.31
CA LYS A 96 -0.59 -11.84 -23.52
C LYS A 96 -2.05 -11.38 -23.55
N CYS A 97 -2.63 -11.19 -22.38
CA CYS A 97 -3.96 -10.59 -22.23
C CYS A 97 -3.85 -9.31 -21.39
N ARG A 98 -4.55 -8.25 -21.82
CA ARG A 98 -4.67 -7.02 -21.04
C ARG A 98 -5.71 -7.19 -19.94
N VAL A 99 -5.45 -6.70 -18.74
CA VAL A 99 -6.47 -6.66 -17.68
C VAL A 99 -7.47 -5.53 -17.97
N SER A 100 -8.75 -5.78 -17.78
CA SER A 100 -9.84 -4.82 -17.98
C SER A 100 -10.70 -4.58 -16.74
N GLY A 101 -10.43 -5.31 -15.65
CA GLY A 101 -11.14 -5.13 -14.39
C GLY A 101 -10.91 -6.25 -13.39
N VAL A 102 -11.64 -6.16 -12.28
CA VAL A 102 -11.64 -7.15 -11.20
C VAL A 102 -13.07 -7.54 -10.84
N VAL A 103 -13.27 -8.82 -10.55
CA VAL A 103 -14.50 -9.38 -10.01
C VAL A 103 -14.37 -9.43 -8.50
N LEU A 104 -15.28 -8.76 -7.81
CA LEU A 104 -15.48 -8.86 -6.37
C LEU A 104 -16.68 -9.77 -6.10
N TRP A 105 -16.73 -10.40 -4.92
CA TRP A 105 -17.87 -11.24 -4.49
C TRP A 105 -19.24 -10.57 -4.68
N SER A 106 -19.32 -9.25 -4.52
CA SER A 106 -20.57 -8.50 -4.61
C SER A 106 -20.77 -7.69 -5.90
N SER A 107 -19.70 -7.44 -6.67
CA SER A 107 -19.74 -6.47 -7.77
C SER A 107 -18.55 -6.59 -8.71
N VAL A 108 -18.66 -5.98 -9.89
CA VAL A 108 -17.59 -5.94 -10.89
C VAL A 108 -17.05 -4.51 -10.99
N CYS A 109 -15.73 -4.36 -11.05
CA CYS A 109 -15.05 -3.07 -11.20
C CYS A 109 -14.15 -3.06 -12.43
N HIS A 110 -14.49 -2.25 -13.43
CA HIS A 110 -13.65 -2.06 -14.61
C HIS A 110 -12.56 -1.04 -14.35
N CYS A 111 -11.33 -1.36 -14.72
CA CYS A 111 -10.17 -0.48 -14.61
C CYS A 111 -9.08 -0.87 -15.61
N ALA A 112 -8.26 0.11 -15.99
CA ALA A 112 -7.18 -0.09 -16.96
C ALA A 112 -5.90 -0.63 -16.32
N LEU A 113 -5.71 -0.41 -15.02
CA LEU A 113 -4.54 -0.82 -14.26
C LEU A 113 -4.97 -1.38 -12.90
N ILE A 114 -4.37 -2.50 -12.52
CA ILE A 114 -4.61 -3.16 -11.25
C ILE A 114 -3.29 -3.34 -10.52
N MET A 115 -3.21 -2.83 -9.30
CA MET A 115 -2.17 -3.24 -8.36
C MET A 115 -2.73 -4.32 -7.44
N LEU A 116 -2.14 -5.52 -7.53
CA LEU A 116 -2.45 -6.64 -6.65
C LEU A 116 -1.56 -6.59 -5.42
N THR A 117 -2.19 -6.43 -4.25
CA THR A 117 -1.50 -6.56 -2.97
C THR A 117 -2.07 -7.76 -2.22
N ALA A 118 -1.21 -8.73 -1.94
CA ALA A 118 -1.56 -9.96 -1.24
C ALA A 118 -1.28 -9.78 0.27
N GLY A 119 -2.33 -9.80 1.07
CA GLY A 119 -2.23 -9.89 2.53
C GLY A 119 -2.34 -11.33 3.02
N LEU A 120 -1.67 -11.65 4.13
CA LEU A 120 -1.91 -12.89 4.87
C LEU A 120 -3.24 -12.78 5.63
N HIS A 121 -4.17 -13.68 5.34
CA HIS A 121 -5.45 -13.84 6.03
C HIS A 121 -5.56 -15.25 6.61
N SER A 122 -6.37 -15.43 7.65
CA SER A 122 -6.54 -16.73 8.34
C SER A 122 -7.09 -17.84 7.44
N GLU A 123 -7.78 -17.47 6.34
CA GLU A 123 -8.35 -18.39 5.36
C GLU A 123 -7.59 -18.42 4.01
N GLY A 124 -6.42 -17.76 3.91
CA GLY A 124 -5.62 -17.71 2.67
C GLY A 124 -5.15 -16.31 2.29
N ILE A 125 -4.78 -16.10 1.03
CA ILE A 125 -4.33 -14.80 0.52
C ILE A 125 -5.55 -13.96 0.15
N ARG A 126 -5.84 -12.89 0.91
CA ARG A 126 -6.77 -11.86 0.42
C ARG A 126 -6.01 -10.94 -0.54
N LYS A 127 -6.44 -10.93 -1.80
CA LYS A 127 -5.96 -9.98 -2.80
C LYS A 127 -6.78 -8.70 -2.62
N LEU A 128 -6.12 -7.61 -2.26
CA LEU A 128 -6.70 -6.28 -2.39
C LEU A 128 -6.27 -5.74 -3.75
N ALA A 129 -7.24 -5.49 -4.61
CA ALA A 129 -7.05 -4.83 -5.89
C ALA A 129 -7.33 -3.34 -5.72
N VAL A 130 -6.33 -2.50 -5.96
CA VAL A 130 -6.55 -1.06 -6.11
C VAL A 130 -6.86 -0.80 -7.57
N CYS A 131 -8.08 -0.37 -7.85
CA CYS A 131 -8.53 0.02 -9.18
C CYS A 131 -8.26 1.52 -9.37
N LEU A 132 -7.44 1.87 -10.35
CA LEU A 132 -7.25 3.25 -10.76
C LEU A 132 -8.24 3.53 -11.90
N ASN A 133 -9.23 4.41 -11.65
CA ASN A 133 -10.19 4.81 -12.65
C ASN A 133 -9.55 5.71 -13.71
N ASN A 134 -10.10 5.68 -14.92
CA ASN A 134 -9.64 6.48 -16.06
C ASN A 134 -9.84 7.99 -15.89
N ASP A 135 -10.52 8.46 -14.84
CA ASP A 135 -10.74 9.89 -14.56
C ASP A 135 -9.42 10.65 -14.27
N MET A 136 -8.31 9.93 -14.10
CA MET A 136 -6.97 10.52 -14.04
C MET A 136 -6.47 11.10 -15.39
N LYS A 137 -7.12 10.80 -16.53
CA LYS A 137 -6.72 11.36 -17.82
C LYS A 137 -6.99 12.86 -17.97
N GLU A 138 -7.91 13.44 -17.21
CA GLU A 138 -8.21 14.88 -17.29
C GLU A 138 -7.31 15.75 -16.40
N LEU A 139 -6.61 15.16 -15.43
CA LEU A 139 -5.78 15.89 -14.45
C LEU A 139 -4.26 15.83 -14.74
N LEU A 140 -3.85 15.02 -15.71
CA LEU A 140 -2.46 14.92 -16.19
C LEU A 140 -2.34 15.37 -17.65
N GLY A 141 -3.02 16.47 -17.99
CA GLY A 141 -2.84 17.16 -19.27
C GLY A 141 -1.40 17.61 -19.51
#